data_AF-A0A231H929-F1
#
_entry.id   AF-A0A231H929-F1
#
_cell.length_a   1.000
_cell.length_b   1.000
_cell.length_c   1.000
_cell.angle_alpha   90.00
_cell.angle_beta   90.00
_cell.angle_gamma   90.00
#
_symmetry.space_group_name_H-M   'P 1'
#
loop_
_entity.id
_entity.type
_entity.pdbx_description
1 polymer ?
#
loop_
_entity_poly.entity_id
_entity_poly.type
_entity_poly.pdbx_seq_one_letter_code
_entity_poly.pdbx_strand_id
1 'polypeptide(L)'
;MSFTGPTEAQPESPLPHEPDIGLCVLITVPSRHELKFIACMPAAIRFALHWVADYPAVSVAFEPPDPRRRRLPCERLWALP
;
A
#
# COMPACT_ATOMS: atom_id res chain seq x y z
N MET A 1 31.93 -27.32 4.41
CA MET A 1 30.72 -27.61 3.64
C MET A 1 30.41 -26.39 2.80
N SER A 2 30.50 -26.51 1.48
CA SER A 2 30.37 -25.38 0.55
C SER A 2 28.94 -25.32 0.03
N PHE A 3 28.25 -24.20 0.25
CA PHE A 3 26.95 -23.90 -0.35
C PHE A 3 27.19 -23.18 -1.67
N THR A 4 27.21 -23.93 -2.77
CA THR A 4 27.13 -23.38 -4.12
C THR A 4 25.86 -23.95 -4.76
N GLY A 5 24.77 -23.19 -4.63
CA GLY A 5 23.50 -23.37 -5.34
C GLY A 5 23.04 -22.00 -5.83
N PRO A 6 22.42 -21.91 -7.01
CA PRO A 6 22.41 -20.72 -7.85
C PRO A 6 21.69 -19.56 -7.18
N THR A 7 22.15 -18.34 -7.48
CA THR A 7 21.35 -17.11 -7.33
C THR A 7 20.15 -17.26 -8.25
N GLU A 8 19.11 -17.99 -7.80
CA GLU A 8 17.77 -17.78 -8.32
C GLU A 8 17.48 -16.32 -8.02
N ALA A 9 17.46 -15.52 -9.09
CA ALA A 9 16.86 -14.21 -9.04
C ALA A 9 15.52 -14.41 -8.34
N GLN A 10 15.38 -13.86 -7.13
CA GLN A 10 14.10 -13.88 -6.44
C GLN A 10 13.08 -13.41 -7.48
N PRO A 11 11.98 -14.17 -7.71
CA PRO A 11 10.98 -13.71 -8.63
C PRO A 11 10.60 -12.31 -8.14
N GLU A 12 10.88 -11.30 -8.96
CA GLU A 12 10.30 -9.98 -8.80
C GLU A 12 8.81 -10.26 -8.81
N SER A 13 8.25 -10.37 -7.60
CA SER A 13 6.84 -10.63 -7.39
C SER A 13 6.14 -9.69 -8.32
N PRO A 14 5.33 -10.17 -9.28
CA PRO A 14 4.72 -9.27 -10.24
C PRO A 14 3.94 -8.27 -9.41
N LEU A 15 4.45 -7.03 -9.36
CA LEU A 15 3.63 -5.91 -8.95
C LEU A 15 2.41 -6.05 -9.86
N PRO A 16 1.18 -6.02 -9.31
CA PRO A 16 0.02 -6.13 -10.16
C PRO A 16 0.18 -5.08 -11.25
N HIS A 17 0.00 -5.48 -12.51
CA HIS A 17 0.13 -4.62 -13.71
C HIS A 17 -0.84 -3.43 -13.71
N GLU A 18 -1.55 -3.23 -12.61
CA GLU A 18 -2.53 -2.21 -12.36
C GLU A 18 -1.84 -0.87 -12.06
N PRO A 19 -2.43 0.24 -12.51
CA PRO A 19 -1.89 1.56 -12.25
C PRO A 19 -1.85 1.84 -10.75
N ASP A 20 -0.78 2.49 -10.31
CA ASP A 20 -0.71 3.03 -8.96
C ASP A 20 -1.75 4.15 -8.79
N ILE A 21 -2.35 4.22 -7.60
CA ILE A 21 -3.25 5.27 -7.16
C ILE A 21 -2.70 5.94 -5.90
N GLY A 22 -2.96 7.24 -5.76
CA GLY A 22 -2.64 7.97 -4.54
C GLY A 22 -3.64 7.67 -3.43
N LEU A 23 -3.15 7.43 -2.23
CA LEU A 23 -3.92 7.30 -1.01
C LEU A 23 -3.63 8.48 -0.10
N CYS A 24 -4.67 9.14 0.38
CA CYS A 24 -4.59 10.13 1.45
C CYS A 24 -5.42 9.65 2.63
N VAL A 25 -4.76 9.47 3.76
CA VAL A 25 -5.34 8.92 4.98
C VAL A 25 -5.34 10.01 6.03
N LEU A 26 -6.52 10.42 6.44
CA LEU A 26 -6.75 11.47 7.41
C LEU A 26 -7.20 10.85 8.74
N ILE A 27 -6.34 10.90 9.74
CA ILE A 27 -6.64 10.50 11.12
C ILE A 27 -7.05 11.76 11.88
N THR A 28 -8.18 11.73 12.59
CA THR A 28 -8.74 12.92 13.27
C THR A 28 -8.57 12.92 14.79
N VAL A 29 -8.18 11.80 15.41
CA VAL A 29 -8.06 11.61 16.86
C VAL A 29 -6.73 10.92 17.20
N PRO A 30 -5.99 11.33 18.25
CA PRO A 30 -6.25 12.49 19.13
C PRO A 30 -5.97 13.84 18.48
N SER A 31 -5.23 13.85 17.36
CA SER A 31 -4.86 15.02 16.60
C SER A 31 -5.01 14.73 15.11
N ARG A 32 -5.16 15.79 14.30
CA ARG A 32 -5.25 15.66 12.85
C ARG A 32 -3.89 15.26 12.26
N HIS A 33 -3.82 14.09 11.65
CA HIS A 33 -2.63 13.60 10.93
C HIS A 33 -3.01 13.17 9.51
N GLU A 34 -2.18 13.56 8.55
CA GLU A 34 -2.35 13.20 7.14
C GLU A 34 -1.19 12.30 6.72
N LEU A 35 -1.50 11.11 6.19
CA LEU A 35 -0.53 10.17 5.66
C LEU A 35 -0.82 9.97 4.17
N LYS A 36 0.22 10.10 3.34
CA LYS A 36 0.10 9.98 1.88
C LYS A 36 0.95 8.85 1.34
N PHE A 37 0.33 8.01 0.53
CA PHE A 37 0.98 6.86 -0.09
C PHE A 37 0.64 6.74 -1.57
N ILE A 38 1.41 5.93 -2.28
CA ILE A 38 1.01 5.31 -3.55
C ILE A 38 0.90 3.80 -3.35
N ALA A 39 -0.04 3.16 -4.04
CA ALA A 39 -0.18 1.71 -4.07
C ALA A 39 -0.91 1.30 -5.34
N CYS A 40 -0.78 0.04 -5.75
CA CYS A 40 -1.63 -0.52 -6.77
C CYS A 40 -3.11 -0.47 -6.34
N MET A 41 -4.00 -0.34 -7.33
CA MET A 41 -5.44 -0.18 -7.10
C MET A 41 -6.06 -1.21 -6.14
N PRO A 42 -5.78 -2.53 -6.22
CA PRO A 42 -6.40 -3.52 -5.34
C PRO A 42 -5.93 -3.38 -3.90
N ALA A 43 -4.62 -3.15 -3.70
CA ALA A 43 -4.05 -2.93 -2.39
C ALA A 43 -4.62 -1.66 -1.74
N ALA A 44 -4.75 -0.59 -2.54
CA ALA A 44 -5.31 0.68 -2.08
C ALA A 44 -6.78 0.54 -1.62
N ILE A 45 -7.60 -0.17 -2.39
CA ILE A 45 -9.00 -0.42 -2.05
C ILE A 45 -9.12 -1.26 -0.78
N ARG A 46 -8.37 -2.37 -0.68
CA ARG A 46 -8.41 -3.26 0.48
C ARG A 46 -7.92 -2.58 1.75
N PHE A 47 -6.83 -1.81 1.64
CA PHE A 47 -6.33 -0.98 2.73
C PHE A 47 -7.39 0.02 3.20
N ALA A 48 -8.03 0.74 2.27
CA ALA A 48 -9.06 1.73 2.60
C ALA A 48 -10.27 1.09 3.30
N LEU A 49 -10.77 -0.04 2.79
CA LEU A 49 -11.90 -0.76 3.39
C LEU A 49 -11.58 -1.22 4.81
N HIS A 50 -10.40 -1.79 5.04
CA HIS A 50 -9.98 -2.25 6.35
C HIS A 50 -9.87 -1.09 7.35
N TRP A 51 -9.18 -0.01 6.97
CA TRP A 51 -8.99 1.14 7.85
C TRP A 51 -10.30 1.85 8.21
N VAL A 52 -11.21 2.01 7.25
CA VAL A 52 -12.52 2.65 7.50
C VAL A 52 -13.42 1.76 8.37
N ALA A 53 -13.32 0.43 8.24
CA ALA A 53 -14.08 -0.50 9.07
C ALA A 53 -13.60 -0.52 10.53
N ASP A 54 -12.29 -0.53 10.74
CA ASP A 54 -11.71 -0.71 12.08
C ASP A 54 -11.48 0.62 12.83
N TYR A 55 -11.39 1.74 12.11
CA TYR A 55 -11.04 3.04 12.70
C TYR A 55 -12.01 4.16 12.26
N PRO A 56 -13.10 4.42 13.02
CA PRO A 56 -14.09 5.44 12.66
C PRO A 56 -13.54 6.88 12.66
N ALA A 57 -12.42 7.13 13.34
CA ALA A 57 -11.73 8.42 13.33
C ALA A 57 -10.87 8.65 12.08
N VAL A 58 -10.88 7.73 11.13
CA VAL A 58 -10.08 7.80 9.89
C VAL A 58 -10.99 8.01 8.69
N SER A 59 -10.60 8.92 7.81
CA SER A 59 -11.13 9.06 6.47
C SER A 59 -10.04 8.76 5.44
N VAL A 60 -10.39 8.05 4.38
CA VAL A 60 -9.47 7.74 3.27
C VAL A 60 -10.01 8.39 2.00
N ALA A 61 -9.14 9.09 1.28
CA ALA A 61 -9.43 9.69 -0.01
C ALA A 61 -8.45 9.16 -1.06
N PHE A 62 -8.94 8.98 -2.30
CA PHE A 62 -8.12 8.61 -3.43
C PHE A 62 -7.71 9.86 -4.21
N GLU A 63 -6.46 9.92 -4.62
CA GLU A 63 -5.85 11.03 -5.33
C GLU A 63 -5.10 10.52 -6.58
N PRO A 64 -4.79 11.39 -7.56
CA PRO A 64 -3.87 11.04 -8.62
C PRO A 64 -2.53 10.51 -8.06
N PRO A 65 -1.90 9.51 -8.70
CA PRO A 65 -0.62 9.01 -8.26
C PRO A 65 0.46 10.10 -8.35
N ASP A 66 1.25 10.22 -7.29
CA ASP A 66 2.42 11.10 -7.24
C ASP A 66 3.66 10.24 -6.94
N PRO A 67 4.58 10.08 -7.92
CA PRO A 67 5.74 9.20 -7.79
C PRO A 67 6.75 9.68 -6.72
N ARG A 68 6.59 10.88 -6.15
CA ARG A 68 7.41 11.37 -5.04
C ARG A 68 6.95 10.84 -3.68
N ARG A 69 5.73 10.29 -3.60
CA ARG A 69 5.17 9.73 -2.36
C ARG A 69 5.75 8.35 -2.10
N ARG A 70 5.76 7.97 -0.82
CA ARG A 70 6.20 6.64 -0.42
C ARG A 70 5.16 5.60 -0.81
N ARG A 71 5.63 4.41 -1.16
CA ARG A 71 4.76 3.26 -1.41
C ARG A 71 4.12 2.79 -0.10
N LEU A 72 2.87 2.30 -0.18
CA LEU A 72 2.14 1.81 0.98
C LEU A 72 2.94 0.69 1.68
N PRO A 73 3.20 0.80 2.99
CA PRO A 73 3.88 -0.26 3.73
C PRO A 73 3.07 -1.56 3.64
N CYS A 74 3.78 -2.67 3.42
CA CYS A 74 3.17 -4.00 3.30
C CYS A 74 2.10 -4.12 2.21
N GLU A 75 2.17 -3.31 1.14
CA GLU A 75 1.26 -3.35 -0.01
C GLU A 75 0.98 -4.76 -0.53
N ARG A 76 2.00 -5.63 -0.55
CA ARG A 76 1.84 -7.04 -0.98
C ARG A 76 0.83 -7.81 -0.14
N LEU A 77 0.72 -7.53 1.17
CA LEU A 77 -0.31 -8.15 2.02
C LEU A 77 -1.71 -7.71 1.61
N TRP A 78 -1.84 -6.45 1.18
CA TRP A 78 -3.09 -5.90 0.68
C TRP A 78 -3.41 -6.32 -0.77
N ALA A 79 -2.44 -6.81 -1.54
CA ALA A 79 -2.67 -7.30 -2.90
C ALA A 79 -3.09 -8.78 -2.97
N LEU A 80 -2.98 -9.53 -1.86
CA LEU A 80 -3.42 -10.92 -1.79
C LEU A 80 -4.94 -11.01 -1.74
N PRO A 81 -5.58 -11.96 -2.45
CA PRO A 81 -7.03 -12.12 -2.52
C PRO A 81 -7.72 -12.35 -1.18
#